data_AF-A0AA38Y1P1-F1
#
_entry.id   AF-A0AA38Y1P1-F1
#
_cell.length_a   1.000
_cell.length_b   1.000
_cell.length_c   1.000
_cell.angle_alpha   90.00
_cell.angle_beta   90.00
_cell.angle_gamma   90.00
#
_symmetry.space_group_name_H-M   'P 1'
#
loop_
_entity.id
_entity.type
_entity.pdbx_description
1 polymer ?
#
loop_
_entity_poly.entity_id
_entity_poly.type
_entity_poly.pdbx_seq_one_letter_code
_entity_poly.pdbx_strand_id
1 'polypeptide(L)'
;MTTSRLVQELLKSKSPVPTAAHPTIAISPAYAAQRDHCTSMLASVELQQLGGWDRETVGCIDAMQRKLFNFDIVILPNFEAPRPRFLGGSATSHRRLLES
;
A
#
# COMPACT_ATOMS: atom_id res chain seq x y z
N MET A 1 9.11 6.84 -12.96
CA MET A 1 9.01 7.07 -11.51
C MET A 1 8.43 5.82 -10.88
N THR A 2 9.05 5.25 -9.84
CA THR A 2 8.55 4.03 -9.19
C THR A 2 7.52 4.37 -8.11
N THR A 3 6.58 3.46 -7.83
CA THR A 3 5.54 3.65 -6.81
C THR A 3 6.12 3.99 -5.43
N SER A 4 7.24 3.36 -5.05
CA SER A 4 7.88 3.64 -3.76
C SER A 4 8.43 5.06 -3.66
N ARG A 5 8.92 5.63 -4.76
CA ARG A 5 9.44 7.01 -4.78
C ARG A 5 8.32 8.02 -4.67
N LEU A 6 7.18 7.81 -5.34
CA LEU A 6 6.01 8.67 -5.20
C LEU A 6 5.51 8.71 -3.75
N VAL A 7 5.39 7.55 -3.10
CA VAL A 7 4.97 7.46 -1.70
C VAL A 7 5.93 8.22 -0.78
N GLN A 8 7.24 8.07 -0.98
CA GLN A 8 8.24 8.81 -0.19
C GLN A 8 8.16 10.32 -0.40
N GLU A 9 7.94 10.80 -1.63
CA GLU A 9 7.78 12.23 -1.90
C GLU A 9 6.49 12.79 -1.27
N LEU A 10 5.37 12.05 -1.34
CA LEU A 10 4.12 12.44 -0.69
C LEU A 10 4.30 12.55 0.83
N LEU A 11 4.93 11.56 1.46
CA LEU A 11 5.24 11.58 2.89
C LEU A 11 6.24 12.67 3.30
N LYS A 12 6.91 13.33 2.35
CA LYS A 12 7.82 14.48 2.58
C LYS A 12 7.19 15.82 2.21
N SER A 13 6.09 15.82 1.46
CA SER A 13 5.45 17.03 0.94
C SER A 13 5.04 17.97 2.07
N LYS A 14 5.48 19.23 2.04
CA LYS A 14 5.11 20.27 3.00
C LYS A 14 4.45 21.43 2.27
N SER A 15 3.61 22.18 2.99
CA SER A 15 3.11 23.44 2.45
C SER A 15 4.30 24.38 2.19
N PRO A 16 4.39 25.03 1.02
CA PRO A 16 5.40 26.05 0.75
C PRO A 16 5.10 27.37 1.47
N VAL A 17 3.88 27.53 1.99
CA VAL A 17 3.45 28.72 2.74
C VAL A 17 3.61 28.44 4.24
N PRO A 18 4.42 29.23 4.98
CA PRO A 18 4.76 28.97 6.39
C PRO A 18 3.55 28.92 7.34
N THR A 19 2.46 29.59 7.00
CA THR A 19 1.25 29.69 7.84
C THR A 19 0.15 28.70 7.44
N ALA A 20 0.30 28.00 6.32
CA ALA A 20 -0.70 27.04 5.87
C ALA A 20 -0.38 25.65 6.42
N ALA A 21 -1.43 24.93 6.81
CA ALA A 21 -1.31 23.55 7.26
C ALA A 21 -0.65 22.68 6.19
N HIS A 22 0.18 21.74 6.64
CA HIS A 22 0.73 20.72 5.75
C HIS A 22 -0.39 19.79 5.24
N PRO A 23 -0.24 19.21 4.04
CA PRO A 23 -1.23 18.27 3.52
C PRO A 23 -1.34 17.04 4.42
N THR A 24 -2.56 16.62 4.71
CA THR A 24 -2.85 15.42 5.49
C THR A 24 -2.86 14.19 4.59
N ILE A 25 -2.38 13.06 5.11
CA ILE A 25 -2.21 11.83 4.33
C ILE A 25 -2.90 10.67 5.06
N ALA A 26 -3.82 10.00 4.38
CA ALA A 26 -4.35 8.71 4.80
C ALA A 26 -3.48 7.56 4.27
N ILE A 27 -3.23 6.57 5.12
CA ILE A 27 -2.69 5.27 4.72
C ILE A 27 -3.77 4.24 5.04
N SER A 28 -4.36 3.69 3.98
CA SER A 28 -5.60 2.92 4.03
C SER A 28 -5.37 1.47 3.59
N PRO A 29 -4.81 0.60 4.45
CA PRO A 29 -4.67 -0.82 4.16
C PRO A 29 -6.01 -1.56 4.20
N ALA A 30 -6.13 -2.60 3.37
CA ALA A 30 -7.33 -3.43 3.34
C ALA A 30 -7.50 -4.29 4.60
N TYR A 31 -6.42 -4.72 5.24
CA TYR A 31 -6.45 -5.65 6.37
C TYR A 31 -5.76 -5.12 7.63
N ALA A 32 -6.24 -5.57 8.79
CA ALA A 32 -5.70 -5.18 10.10
C ALA A 32 -4.20 -5.53 10.26
N ALA A 33 -3.77 -6.71 9.79
CA ALA A 33 -2.35 -7.07 9.83
C ALA A 33 -1.46 -6.11 9.03
N GLN A 34 -1.96 -5.60 7.89
CA GLN A 34 -1.26 -4.58 7.10
C GLN A 34 -1.26 -3.23 7.81
N ARG A 35 -2.37 -2.85 8.46
CA ARG A 35 -2.45 -1.66 9.32
C ARG A 35 -1.39 -1.70 10.41
N ASP A 36 -1.33 -2.79 11.17
CA ASP A 36 -0.39 -2.94 12.29
C ASP A 36 1.06 -2.86 11.80
N HIS A 37 1.34 -3.47 10.63
CA HIS A 37 2.64 -3.35 9.97
C HIS A 37 2.94 -1.91 9.56
N CYS A 38 2.00 -1.19 8.92
CA CYS A 38 2.16 0.22 8.55
C CYS A 38 2.38 1.11 9.78
N THR A 39 1.62 0.93 10.86
CA THR A 39 1.80 1.66 12.12
C THR A 39 3.18 1.41 12.72
N SER A 40 3.63 0.16 12.73
CA SER A 40 4.98 -0.19 13.19
C SER A 40 6.06 0.45 12.32
N MET A 41 5.88 0.47 10.99
CA MET A 41 6.83 1.11 10.09
C MET A 41 6.89 2.62 10.33
N LEU A 42 5.75 3.30 10.46
CA LEU A 42 5.72 4.73 10.78
C LEU A 42 6.38 5.04 12.13
N ALA A 43 6.23 4.17 13.13
CA ALA A 43 6.92 4.33 14.41
C ALA A 43 8.43 4.09 14.32
N SER A 44 8.87 3.20 13.42
CA SER A 44 10.29 2.81 13.25
C SER A 44 11.09 3.72 12.31
N VAL A 45 10.42 4.30 11.31
CA VAL A 45 11.03 5.32 10.47
C VAL A 45 11.18 6.53 11.36
N GLU A 46 12.37 7.15 11.41
CA GLU A 46 12.60 8.44 12.07
C GLU A 46 11.82 9.57 11.35
N LEU A 47 10.49 9.47 11.28
CA LEU A 47 9.58 10.52 10.88
C LEU A 47 9.65 11.72 11.84
N GLN A 48 10.32 11.56 13.00
CA GLN A 48 10.78 12.67 13.83
C GLN A 48 11.63 13.69 13.03
N GLN A 49 12.41 13.26 12.03
CA GLN A 49 13.14 14.19 11.16
C GLN A 49 12.26 14.81 10.06
N LEU A 50 11.07 14.25 9.82
CA LEU A 50 10.14 14.72 8.77
C LEU A 50 9.13 15.76 9.26
N GLY A 51 9.06 16.02 10.57
CA GLY A 51 8.44 17.22 11.13
C GLY A 51 6.92 17.24 11.09
N GLY A 52 6.28 16.14 11.50
CA GLY A 52 4.86 16.16 11.84
C GLY A 52 4.34 14.76 12.07
N TRP A 53 4.23 14.34 13.33
CA TRP A 53 3.58 13.08 13.70
C TRP A 53 2.05 13.13 13.57
N ASP A 54 1.49 14.31 13.28
CA ASP A 54 0.04 14.55 13.38
C ASP A 54 -0.69 14.64 12.02
N ARG A 55 0.00 14.49 10.88
CA ARG A 55 -0.62 14.65 9.55
C ARG A 55 -0.90 13.33 8.84
N GLU A 56 -0.23 12.25 9.22
CA GLU A 56 -0.46 10.91 8.72
C GLU A 56 -1.46 10.18 9.61
N THR A 57 -2.48 9.56 9.00
CA THR A 57 -3.42 8.70 9.70
C THR A 57 -3.41 7.32 9.07
N VAL A 58 -3.15 6.29 9.88
CA VAL A 58 -3.24 4.89 9.45
C VAL A 58 -4.54 4.27 9.98
N GLY A 59 -5.34 3.73 9.09
CA GLY A 59 -6.58 3.04 9.44
C GLY A 59 -7.03 2.14 8.30
N CYS A 60 -7.71 1.04 8.61
CA CYS A 60 -8.26 0.21 7.54
C CYS A 60 -9.24 1.02 6.68
N ILE A 61 -9.41 0.63 5.40
CA ILE A 61 -10.19 1.38 4.41
C ILE A 61 -11.59 1.76 4.93
N ASP A 62 -12.24 0.85 5.65
CA ASP A 62 -13.52 1.03 6.33
C ASP A 62 -13.49 2.14 7.40
N ALA A 63 -12.44 2.17 8.23
CA ALA A 63 -12.24 3.19 9.27
C ALA A 63 -11.87 4.59 8.72
N MET A 64 -11.48 4.65 7.44
CA MET A 64 -11.11 5.89 6.75
C MET A 64 -12.27 6.46 5.92
N GLN A 65 -13.36 5.71 5.76
CA GLN A 65 -14.53 6.18 5.04
C GLN A 65 -15.08 7.48 5.66
N ARG A 66 -15.52 8.40 4.80
CA ARG A 66 -16.14 9.69 5.18
C ARG A 66 -15.20 10.69 5.89
N LYS A 67 -13.91 10.39 6.00
CA LYS A 67 -12.89 11.36 6.42
C LYS A 67 -12.29 12.05 5.19
N LEU A 68 -11.86 13.29 5.35
CA LEU A 68 -11.24 14.08 4.28
C LEU A 68 -9.73 14.15 4.51
N PHE A 69 -8.98 13.80 3.47
CA PHE A 69 -7.52 13.92 3.44
C PHE A 69 -7.10 14.53 2.10
N ASN A 70 -5.98 15.24 2.07
CA ASN A 70 -5.43 15.76 0.82
C ASN A 70 -4.93 14.63 -0.09
N PHE A 71 -4.40 13.56 0.50
CA PHE A 71 -3.94 12.37 -0.20
C PHE A 71 -4.37 11.10 0.54
N ASP A 72 -4.64 10.04 -0.22
CA ASP A 72 -4.96 8.70 0.30
C ASP A 72 -4.10 7.63 -0.39
N ILE A 73 -3.36 6.87 0.40
CA ILE A 73 -2.50 5.77 -0.03
C ILE A 73 -3.22 4.47 0.32
N VAL A 74 -3.88 3.88 -0.68
CA VAL A 74 -4.61 2.62 -0.51
C VAL A 74 -3.66 1.43 -0.70
N ILE A 75 -3.57 0.57 0.31
CA ILE A 75 -2.76 -0.65 0.26
C ILE A 75 -3.70 -1.84 0.07
N LEU A 76 -3.74 -2.31 -1.18
CA LEU A 76 -4.54 -3.48 -1.55
C LEU A 76 -3.75 -4.77 -1.31
N PRO A 77 -4.43 -5.87 -0.97
CA PRO A 77 -3.77 -7.16 -0.86
C PRO A 77 -3.31 -7.62 -2.24
N ASN A 78 -2.07 -8.10 -2.30
CA ASN A 78 -1.58 -8.73 -3.50
C ASN A 78 -2.05 -10.18 -3.49
N PHE A 79 -3.14 -10.45 -4.19
CA PHE A 79 -3.53 -11.83 -4.50
C PHE A 79 -2.58 -12.31 -5.60
N GLU A 80 -1.38 -12.75 -5.23
CA GLU A 80 -0.68 -13.69 -6.11
C GLU A 80 -1.59 -14.92 -6.19
N ALA A 81 -2.27 -15.08 -7.33
CA ALA A 81 -2.92 -16.34 -7.65
C ALA A 81 -1.86 -17.44 -7.43
N PRO A 82 -2.20 -18.54 -6.74
CA PRO A 82 -1.24 -19.62 -6.54
C PRO A 82 -0.69 -19.99 -7.91
N ARG A 83 0.60 -19.68 -8.14
CA ARG A 83 1.26 -20.11 -9.37
C ARG A 83 1.04 -21.62 -9.42
N PRO A 84 0.52 -22.17 -10.52
CA PRO A 84 0.44 -23.61 -10.66
C PRO A 84 1.83 -24.13 -10.33
N ARG A 85 1.96 -24.86 -9.21
CA ARG A 85 3.14 -25.67 -9.00
C ARG A 85 3.07 -26.67 -10.15
N PHE A 86 3.79 -26.40 -11.23
CA PHE A 86 4.17 -27.43 -12.17
C PHE A 86 5.00 -28.41 -11.37
N LEU A 87 4.30 -29.36 -10.72
CA LEU A 87 4.89 -30.57 -10.23
C LEU A 87 5.59 -31.19 -11.43
N GLY A 88 6.90 -31.34 -11.33
CA GLY A 88 7.71 -32.00 -12.34
C GLY A 88 7.03 -33.31 -12.74
N GLY A 89 6.56 -33.35 -13.98
CA GLY A 89 5.81 -34.44 -14.54
C GLY A 89 5.82 -34.29 -16.05
N SER A 90 6.90 -34.82 -16.63
CA SER A 90 7.10 -35.16 -18.05
C SER A 90 6.16 -34.53 -19.07
N ALA A 91 6.70 -33.63 -19.88
CA ALA A 91 6.11 -33.24 -21.16
C ALA A 91 6.04 -34.47 -22.09
N THR A 92 4.98 -35.27 -22.00
CA THR A 92 4.57 -36.18 -23.08
C THR A 92 3.08 -36.48 -22.98
N SER A 93 2.42 -36.39 -24.15
CA SER A 93 1.17 -37.07 -24.50
C SER A 93 -0.15 -36.48 -24.04
N HIS A 94 -0.62 -35.45 -24.75
CA HIS A 94 -2.04 -35.38 -25.14
C HIS A 94 -2.17 -34.83 -26.56
N ARG A 95 -1.91 -35.71 -27.55
CA ARG A 95 -2.38 -35.54 -28.92
C ARG A 95 -3.29 -36.70 -29.27
N ARG A 96 -4.55 -36.61 -28.86
CA ARG A 96 -5.72 -37.19 -29.55
C ARG A 96 -6.97 -36.86 -28.75
N LEU A 97 -7.89 -36.16 -29.39
CA LEU A 97 -9.35 -36.33 -29.32
C LEU A 97 -10.00 -35.10 -29.98
N LEU A 98 -10.01 -35.11 -31.30
CA LEU A 98 -10.94 -34.33 -32.13
C LEU A 98 -11.30 -35.20 -33.34
N GLU A 99 -12.00 -36.30 -33.08
CA GLU A 99 -12.88 -36.96 -34.05
C GLU A 99 -14.00 -37.62 -33.25
N SER A 100 -15.15 -36.94 -33.20
CA SER A 100 -16.49 -37.50 -32.96
C SER A 100 -17.49 -36.54 -33.57
#